data_AF-A0AAV4NZB9-F1
#
_entry.id   AF-A0AAV4NZB9-F1
#
_cell.length_a   1.000
_cell.length_b   1.000
_cell.length_c   1.000
_cell.angle_alpha   90.00
_cell.angle_beta   90.00
_cell.angle_gamma   90.00
#
_symmetry.space_group_name_H-M   'P 1'
#
loop_
_entity.id
_entity.type
_entity.pdbx_description
1 polymer ?
#
loop_
_entity_poly.entity_id
_entity_poly.type
_entity_poly.pdbx_seq_one_letter_code
_entity_poly.pdbx_strand_id
1 'polypeptide(L)'
;MNTHTVPPLQLMCLTKAVIVIFNRTEMKNCLHKLGYHFLDPHAHLHCIVKRGKELAANLPIPDSVKSALIDVLRSMAIEVFDWYIKHRHLISDDLDVFSSFHWRSEGAIDELKTAKSLIQRQDADAHLRFKIASYYLLIDDA
;
A
#
# COMPACT_ATOMS: atom_id res chain seq x y z
N MET A 1 9.07 -9.53 -21.09
CA MET A 1 8.11 -8.97 -22.06
C MET A 1 6.99 -8.31 -21.28
N ASN A 2 6.99 -6.98 -21.16
CA ASN A 2 5.94 -6.21 -20.49
C ASN A 2 4.87 -5.82 -21.51
N THR A 3 3.79 -6.59 -21.60
CA THR A 3 2.57 -6.12 -22.24
C THR A 3 1.84 -5.23 -21.21
N HIS A 4 2.05 -3.92 -21.28
CA HIS A 4 1.23 -2.96 -20.55
C HIS A 4 -0.17 -2.92 -21.15
N THR A 5 -0.96 -3.95 -20.86
CA THR A 5 -2.40 -3.91 -21.08
C THR A 5 -2.98 -2.92 -20.09
N VAL A 6 -3.52 -1.81 -20.60
CA VAL A 6 -4.25 -0.85 -19.77
C VAL A 6 -5.38 -1.62 -19.06
N PRO A 7 -5.45 -1.58 -17.72
CA PRO A 7 -6.50 -2.29 -16.99
C PRO A 7 -7.89 -1.80 -17.43
N PRO A 8 -8.92 -2.65 -17.36
CA PRO A 8 -10.28 -2.24 -17.71
C PRO A 8 -10.71 -1.00 -16.92
N LEU A 9 -11.43 -0.08 -17.56
CA LEU A 9 -11.87 1.18 -16.93
C LEU A 9 -12.59 0.96 -15.60
N GLN A 10 -13.41 -0.10 -15.52
CA GLN A 10 -14.08 -0.49 -14.29
C GLN A 10 -13.10 -0.79 -13.16
N LEU A 11 -12.04 -1.56 -13.42
CA LEU A 11 -10.99 -1.84 -12.43
C LEU A 11 -10.29 -0.55 -12.02
N MET A 12 -9.92 0.31 -12.96
CA MET A 12 -9.29 1.60 -12.64
C MET A 12 -10.15 2.48 -11.74
N CYS A 13 -11.46 2.53 -11.99
CA CYS A 13 -12.41 3.28 -11.18
C CYS A 13 -12.53 2.71 -9.76
N LEU A 14 -12.66 1.38 -9.64
CA LEU A 14 -12.69 0.70 -8.35
C LEU A 14 -11.39 0.91 -7.58
N THR A 15 -10.24 0.74 -8.22
CA THR A 15 -8.92 0.98 -7.64
C THR A 15 -8.80 2.42 -7.13
N LYS A 16 -9.22 3.42 -7.90
CA LYS A 16 -9.22 4.81 -7.44
C LYS A 16 -10.06 5.01 -6.17
N ALA A 17 -11.24 4.39 -6.09
CA ALA A 17 -12.06 4.45 -4.89
C ALA A 17 -11.40 3.74 -3.70
N VAL A 18 -10.74 2.59 -3.92
CA VAL A 18 -9.98 1.90 -2.86
C VAL A 18 -8.77 2.72 -2.42
N ILE A 19 -8.03 3.38 -3.31
CA ILE A 19 -6.93 4.29 -2.96
C ILE A 19 -7.43 5.39 -2.01
N VAL A 20 -8.63 5.94 -2.25
CA VAL A 20 -9.24 6.91 -1.33
C VAL A 20 -9.47 6.29 0.05
N ILE A 21 -9.92 5.03 0.12
CA ILE A 21 -10.06 4.30 1.40
C ILE A 21 -8.70 4.11 2.08
N PHE A 22 -7.67 3.68 1.35
CA PHE A 22 -6.31 3.48 1.87
C PHE A 22 -5.69 4.78 2.40
N ASN A 23 -6.05 5.92 1.81
CA ASN A 23 -5.54 7.21 2.24
C ASN A 23 -6.25 7.81 3.45
N ARG A 24 -7.35 7.21 3.93
CA ARG A 24 -8.02 7.66 5.16
C ARG A 24 -7.16 7.38 6.39
N THR A 25 -7.15 8.31 7.34
CA THR A 25 -6.38 8.22 8.59
C THR A 25 -6.65 6.93 9.34
N GLU A 26 -7.91 6.49 9.39
CA GLU A 26 -8.27 5.25 10.09
C GLU A 26 -7.70 4.00 9.44
N MET A 27 -7.57 4.01 8.11
CA MET A 27 -6.91 2.92 7.39
C MET A 27 -5.40 2.98 7.58
N LYS A 28 -4.79 4.17 7.49
CA LYS A 28 -3.36 4.37 7.78
C LYS A 28 -2.99 3.92 9.19
N ASN A 29 -3.84 4.18 10.18
CA ASN A 29 -3.63 3.69 11.55
C ASN A 29 -3.67 2.15 11.65
N CYS A 30 -4.53 1.49 10.87
CA CYS A 30 -4.53 0.02 10.76
C CYS A 30 -3.23 -0.49 10.13
N LEU A 31 -2.74 0.21 9.09
CA LEU A 31 -1.49 -0.12 8.41
C LEU A 31 -0.27 0.10 9.30
N HIS A 32 -0.20 1.21 10.03
CA HIS A 32 0.90 1.52 10.94
C HIS A 32 1.04 0.46 12.04
N LYS A 33 -0.08 -0.04 12.57
CA LYS A 33 -0.08 -1.17 13.53
C LYS A 33 0.52 -2.46 12.96
N LEU A 34 0.54 -2.63 11.62
CA LEU A 34 1.21 -3.77 10.98
C LEU A 34 2.72 -3.76 11.17
N GLY A 35 3.33 -2.56 11.13
CA GLY A 35 4.78 -2.39 11.26
C GLY A 35 5.30 -2.86 12.61
N TYR A 36 4.54 -2.63 13.68
CA TYR A 36 4.99 -2.90 15.06
C TYR A 36 4.77 -4.34 15.54
N HIS A 37 3.81 -5.09 15.00
CA HIS A 37 3.32 -6.33 15.64
C HIS A 37 3.10 -7.49 14.68
N PHE A 38 4.04 -7.73 13.76
CA PHE A 38 3.94 -8.84 12.79
C PHE A 38 4.17 -10.23 13.42
N LEU A 39 3.27 -10.64 14.31
CA LEU A 39 3.22 -11.99 14.89
C LEU A 39 2.28 -12.91 14.07
N ASP A 40 1.28 -12.35 13.38
CA ASP A 40 0.36 -13.11 12.54
C ASP A 40 -0.03 -12.34 11.25
N PRO A 41 0.56 -12.70 10.10
CA PRO A 41 0.13 -12.28 8.77
C PRO A 41 -1.36 -12.24 8.46
N HIS A 42 -2.09 -13.29 8.86
CA HIS A 42 -3.49 -13.47 8.47
C HIS A 42 -4.38 -12.54 9.28
N ALA A 43 -4.08 -12.35 10.56
CA ALA A 43 -4.76 -11.39 11.41
C ALA A 43 -4.66 -9.95 10.86
N HIS A 44 -3.52 -9.60 10.28
CA HIS A 44 -3.26 -8.29 9.68
C HIS A 44 -4.05 -8.03 8.41
N LEU A 45 -3.99 -8.98 7.46
CA LEU A 45 -4.79 -8.90 6.24
C LEU A 45 -6.29 -8.81 6.60
N HIS A 46 -6.73 -9.62 7.56
CA HIS A 46 -8.10 -9.57 8.06
C HIS A 46 -8.45 -8.20 8.66
N CYS A 47 -7.55 -7.57 9.42
CA CYS A 47 -7.75 -6.23 10.00
C CYS A 47 -7.94 -5.16 8.92
N ILE A 48 -7.04 -5.10 7.93
CA ILE A 48 -7.13 -4.15 6.80
C ILE A 48 -8.45 -4.36 6.05
N VAL A 49 -8.76 -5.61 5.69
CA VAL A 49 -9.97 -5.93 4.92
C VAL A 49 -11.23 -5.61 5.72
N LYS A 50 -11.28 -5.94 7.01
CA LYS A 50 -12.40 -5.60 7.89
C LYS A 50 -12.60 -4.07 7.94
N ARG A 51 -11.54 -3.31 8.19
CA ARG A 51 -11.63 -1.85 8.27
C ARG A 51 -12.03 -1.24 6.93
N GLY A 52 -11.49 -1.77 5.85
CA GLY A 52 -11.83 -1.38 4.49
C GLY A 52 -13.30 -1.58 4.16
N LYS A 53 -13.87 -2.72 4.56
CA LYS A 53 -15.30 -3.03 4.42
C LYS A 53 -16.17 -2.04 5.20
N GLU A 54 -15.82 -1.71 6.44
CA GLU A 54 -16.54 -0.72 7.25
C GLU A 54 -16.54 0.67 6.58
N LEU A 55 -15.40 1.09 6.02
CA LEU A 55 -15.28 2.36 5.31
C LEU A 55 -16.06 2.34 3.97
N ALA A 56 -16.03 1.22 3.26
CA ALA A 56 -16.77 1.02 2.01
C ALA A 56 -18.30 1.00 2.22
N ALA A 57 -18.77 0.48 3.35
CA ALA A 57 -20.20 0.41 3.66
C ALA A 57 -20.85 1.80 3.75
N ASN A 58 -20.08 2.81 4.17
CA ASN A 58 -20.53 4.19 4.29
C ASN A 58 -20.50 4.97 2.97
N LEU A 59 -20.05 4.36 1.86
CA LEU A 59 -20.04 5.01 0.56
C LEU A 59 -21.44 4.99 -0.06
N PRO A 60 -21.91 6.11 -0.64
CA PRO A 60 -23.22 6.20 -1.28
C PRO A 60 -23.20 5.56 -2.68
N ILE A 61 -22.92 4.25 -2.75
CA ILE A 61 -22.81 3.47 -3.99
C ILE A 61 -23.67 2.18 -3.90
N PRO A 62 -24.08 1.61 -5.04
CA PRO A 62 -24.86 0.36 -5.04
C PRO A 62 -24.09 -0.82 -4.43
N ASP A 63 -24.80 -1.77 -3.83
CA ASP A 63 -24.19 -2.92 -3.15
C ASP A 63 -23.41 -3.84 -4.11
N SER A 64 -23.84 -3.94 -5.38
CA SER A 64 -23.08 -4.64 -6.42
C SER A 64 -21.71 -4.03 -6.65
N VAL A 65 -21.61 -2.69 -6.60
CA VAL A 65 -20.34 -1.95 -6.71
C VAL A 65 -19.53 -2.10 -5.43
N LYS A 66 -20.16 -2.10 -4.25
CA LYS A 66 -19.47 -2.36 -2.97
C LYS A 66 -18.81 -3.75 -2.97
N SER A 67 -19.47 -4.78 -3.50
CA SER A 67 -18.89 -6.12 -3.59
C SER A 67 -17.61 -6.11 -4.43
N ALA A 68 -17.66 -5.53 -5.64
CA ALA A 68 -16.49 -5.41 -6.51
C ALA A 68 -15.37 -4.56 -5.88
N LEU A 69 -15.75 -3.49 -5.16
CA LEU A 69 -14.81 -2.64 -4.43
C LEU A 69 -14.09 -3.42 -3.32
N ILE A 70 -14.80 -4.28 -2.59
CA ILE A 70 -14.24 -5.12 -1.53
C ILE A 70 -13.23 -6.13 -2.10
N ASP A 71 -13.49 -6.67 -3.29
CA ASP A 71 -12.56 -7.60 -3.95
C ASP A 71 -11.26 -6.88 -4.34
N VAL A 72 -11.34 -5.69 -4.94
CA VAL A 72 -10.15 -4.86 -5.23
C VAL A 72 -9.42 -4.47 -3.94
N LEU A 73 -10.17 -4.13 -2.88
CA LEU A 73 -9.59 -3.82 -1.57
C LEU A 73 -8.81 -4.99 -0.99
N ARG A 74 -9.34 -6.21 -1.11
CA ARG A 74 -8.64 -7.43 -0.67
C ARG A 74 -7.34 -7.62 -1.47
N SER A 75 -7.39 -7.47 -2.78
CA SER A 75 -6.19 -7.57 -3.64
C SER A 75 -5.12 -6.54 -3.27
N MET A 76 -5.51 -5.28 -3.06
CA MET A 76 -4.57 -4.23 -2.64
C MET A 76 -4.03 -4.46 -1.22
N ALA A 77 -4.83 -5.02 -0.32
CA ALA A 77 -4.35 -5.37 1.03
C ALA A 77 -3.31 -6.50 1.00
N ILE A 78 -3.46 -7.46 0.08
CA ILE A 78 -2.44 -8.50 -0.18
C ILE A 78 -1.17 -7.85 -0.76
N GLU A 79 -1.30 -6.92 -1.71
CA GLU A 79 -0.16 -6.19 -2.27
C GLU A 79 0.66 -5.46 -1.18
N VAL A 80 0.00 -4.76 -0.25
CA VAL A 80 0.67 -4.13 0.90
C VAL A 80 1.44 -5.16 1.71
N PHE A 81 0.80 -6.30 1.96
CA PHE A 81 1.35 -7.36 2.77
C PHE A 81 2.58 -8.00 2.12
N ASP A 82 2.51 -8.32 0.83
CA ASP A 82 3.62 -8.88 0.06
C ASP A 82 4.79 -7.89 -0.03
N TRP A 83 4.48 -6.61 -0.26
CA TRP A 83 5.48 -5.54 -0.25
C TRP A 83 6.16 -5.46 1.12
N TYR A 84 5.41 -5.51 2.22
CA TYR A 84 5.98 -5.47 3.56
C TYR A 84 6.90 -6.67 3.82
N ILE A 85 6.47 -7.90 3.52
CA ILE A 85 7.31 -9.09 3.70
C ILE A 85 8.62 -8.98 2.93
N LYS A 86 8.54 -8.52 1.68
CA LYS A 86 9.71 -8.35 0.82
C LYS A 86 10.69 -7.33 1.39
N HIS A 87 10.21 -6.24 1.98
CA HIS A 87 11.04 -5.10 2.40
C HIS A 87 11.25 -4.97 3.91
N ARG A 88 10.70 -5.88 4.74
CA ARG A 88 10.81 -5.82 6.22
C ARG A 88 12.23 -5.70 6.77
N HIS A 89 13.22 -6.21 6.03
CA HIS A 89 14.63 -6.15 6.41
C HIS A 89 15.26 -4.76 6.17
N LEU A 90 14.60 -3.93 5.38
CA LEU A 90 15.01 -2.56 5.06
C LEU A 90 14.35 -1.54 5.98
N ILE A 91 13.15 -1.82 6.46
CA ILE A 91 12.29 -0.85 7.16
C ILE A 91 12.56 -0.90 8.67
N SER A 92 12.67 0.28 9.31
CA SER A 92 12.66 0.40 10.76
C SER A 92 11.22 0.52 11.28
N ASP A 93 10.95 -0.04 12.47
CA ASP A 93 9.62 -0.04 13.09
C ASP A 93 9.00 1.38 13.21
N ASP A 94 9.82 2.41 13.34
CA ASP A 94 9.38 3.80 13.51
C ASP A 94 9.10 4.56 12.19
N LEU A 95 9.42 3.97 11.03
CA LEU A 95 9.16 4.63 9.75
C LEU A 95 7.74 4.27 9.27
N ASP A 96 6.87 5.28 9.18
CA ASP A 96 5.54 5.10 8.57
C ASP A 96 5.63 4.96 7.05
N VAL A 97 6.05 3.79 6.57
CA VAL A 97 6.25 3.54 5.14
C VAL A 97 4.95 3.54 4.35
N PHE A 98 3.84 3.15 4.98
CA PHE A 98 2.55 2.98 4.33
C PHE A 98 1.99 4.29 3.78
N SER A 99 2.31 5.43 4.39
CA SER A 99 1.92 6.75 3.86
C SER A 99 2.67 7.17 2.60
N SER A 100 3.76 6.48 2.24
CA SER A 100 4.58 6.77 1.06
C SER A 100 4.27 5.89 -0.15
N PHE A 101 3.29 4.99 -0.01
CA PHE A 101 2.87 4.12 -1.11
C PHE A 101 2.30 4.91 -2.28
N HIS A 102 2.93 4.70 -3.43
CA HIS A 102 2.42 5.16 -4.70
C HIS A 102 1.70 3.99 -5.38
N TRP A 103 0.43 4.19 -5.73
CA TRP A 103 -0.39 3.15 -6.34
C TRP A 103 -0.44 3.30 -7.86
N ARG A 104 -0.38 2.18 -8.57
CA ARG A 104 -0.66 2.09 -10.00
C ARG A 104 -2.17 1.97 -10.25
N SER A 105 -2.58 2.19 -11.49
CA SER A 105 -3.99 2.15 -11.92
C SER A 105 -4.69 0.80 -11.69
N GLU A 106 -3.91 -0.27 -11.65
CA GLU A 106 -4.33 -1.65 -11.44
C GLU A 106 -4.37 -2.03 -9.95
N GLY A 107 -3.92 -1.15 -9.05
CA GLY A 107 -3.91 -1.40 -7.60
C GLY A 107 -2.63 -2.03 -7.09
N ALA A 108 -1.60 -2.18 -7.92
CA ALA A 108 -0.25 -2.58 -7.49
C ALA A 108 0.51 -1.39 -6.90
N ILE A 109 1.49 -1.65 -6.04
CA ILE A 109 2.40 -0.61 -5.53
C ILE A 109 3.45 -0.31 -6.60
N ASP A 110 3.62 0.97 -6.93
CA ASP A 110 4.74 1.45 -7.73
C ASP A 110 5.98 1.50 -6.84
N GLU A 111 6.68 0.36 -6.75
CA GLU A 111 7.83 0.20 -5.85
C GLU A 111 8.91 1.26 -6.06
N LEU A 112 9.22 1.61 -7.31
CA LEU A 112 10.27 2.58 -7.62
C LEU A 112 9.90 3.99 -7.16
N LYS A 113 8.66 4.44 -7.42
CA LYS A 113 8.19 5.75 -6.95
C LYS A 113 8.07 5.79 -5.43
N THR A 114 7.60 4.70 -4.83
CA THR A 114 7.53 4.53 -3.38
C THR A 114 8.92 4.63 -2.76
N ALA A 115 9.91 3.93 -3.31
CA ALA A 115 11.31 3.99 -2.85
C ALA A 115 11.90 5.40 -2.96
N LYS A 116 11.71 6.07 -4.10
CA LYS A 116 12.14 7.47 -4.27
C LYS A 116 11.50 8.40 -3.23
N SER A 117 10.19 8.25 -3.00
CA SER A 117 9.49 9.02 -1.98
C SER A 117 10.02 8.76 -0.57
N LEU A 118 10.40 7.51 -0.25
CA LEU A 118 10.96 7.14 1.04
C LEU A 118 12.37 7.71 1.25
N ILE A 119 13.20 7.79 0.21
CA ILE A 119 14.55 8.37 0.29
C ILE A 119 14.48 9.89 0.53
N GLN A 120 13.49 10.57 -0.07
CA GLN A 120 13.32 12.02 0.04
C GLN A 120 12.74 12.48 1.38
N ARG A 121 12.28 11.54 2.22
CA ARG A 121 11.68 11.84 3.53
C ARG A 121 12.71 12.30 4.54
N GLN A 122 12.49 13.48 5.13
CA GLN A 122 13.40 14.06 6.11
C GLN A 122 13.49 13.28 7.43
N ASP A 123 12.43 12.54 7.79
CA ASP A 123 12.35 11.72 8.99
C ASP A 123 13.01 10.33 8.83
N ALA A 124 13.34 9.90 7.61
CA ALA A 124 14.16 8.72 7.39
C ALA A 124 15.63 9.04 7.68
N ASP A 125 16.31 8.22 8.49
CA ASP A 125 17.74 8.40 8.75
C ASP A 125 18.60 8.08 7.51
N ALA A 126 19.84 8.58 7.50
CA ALA A 126 20.73 8.45 6.35
C ALA A 126 21.07 6.98 6.01
N HIS A 127 21.13 6.10 7.01
CA HIS A 127 21.44 4.68 6.83
C HIS A 127 20.28 3.96 6.15
N LEU A 128 19.05 4.26 6.57
CA LEU A 128 17.82 3.77 5.97
C LEU A 128 17.69 4.22 4.52
N ARG A 129 17.91 5.51 4.25
CA ARG A 129 17.91 6.05 2.87
C ARG A 129 18.94 5.34 2.00
N PHE A 130 20.17 5.15 2.50
CA PHE A 130 21.22 4.46 1.77
C PHE A 130 20.87 2.99 1.47
N LYS A 131 20.27 2.27 2.43
CA LYS A 131 19.79 0.88 2.22
C LYS A 131 18.72 0.81 1.13
N ILE A 132 17.71 1.69 1.19
CA ILE A 132 16.64 1.73 0.19
C ILE A 132 17.22 2.10 -1.19
N ALA A 133 18.09 3.12 -1.25
CA ALA A 133 18.73 3.53 -2.49
C ALA A 133 19.57 2.40 -3.09
N SER A 134 20.34 1.68 -2.26
CA SER A 134 21.13 0.53 -2.71
C SER A 134 20.25 -0.62 -3.20
N TYR A 135 19.17 -0.93 -2.48
CA TYR A 135 18.25 -2.02 -2.86
C TYR A 135 17.55 -1.77 -4.20
N TYR A 136 17.16 -0.52 -4.47
CA TYR A 136 16.49 -0.13 -5.70
C TYR A 136 17.41 0.44 -6.79
N LEU A 137 18.74 0.41 -6.58
CA LEU A 137 19.74 0.99 -7.50
C LEU A 137 19.51 2.48 -7.82
N LEU A 138 19.18 3.26 -6.78
CA LEU A 138 18.89 4.70 -6.82
C LEU A 138 20.00 5.54 -6.17
N ILE A 139 21.24 5.05 -6.16
CA ILE A 139 22.36 5.69 -5.43
C ILE A 139 22.68 7.10 -5.96
N ASP A 140 22.38 7.37 -7.24
CA ASP A 140 22.57 8.68 -7.86
C ASP A 140 21.37 9.64 -7.65
N ASP A 141 20.26 9.16 -7.09
CA ASP A 141 19.02 9.92 -6.84
C ASP A 141 18.83 10.26 -5.34
N ALA A 142 19.81 9.95 -4.49
CA ALA A 142 19.74 10.01 -3.02
C ALA A 142 20.41 11.23 -2.40
#